data_AF-Q9Z1S2-F1
#
_entry.id   AF-Q9Z1S2-F1
#
_cell.length_a   1.000
_cell.length_b   1.000
_cell.length_c   1.000
_cell.angle_alpha   90.00
_cell.angle_beta   90.00
_cell.angle_gamma   90.00
#
_symmetry.space_group_name_H-M   'P 1'
#
loop_
_entity.id
_entity.type
_entity.pdbx_description
1 polymer ?
#
loop_
_entity_poly.entity_id
_entity_poly.type
_entity_poly.pdbx_seq_one_letter_code
_entity_poly.pdbx_strand_id
1 'polypeptide(L)'
;MPLNWFGTYYRMIQTNFIDMENMFDLLKEETEVKDVPGAGPLRFHKGRVEFENVHFSYADGRETLQDVSFTVMPGQTVALVGPSGAGKSTILRLLFRFYDISSGCIRIDGQDISQVTQISLRSHIGVVPRTLSLQRHHCQQYPLWPCYSWDSEIQAAAQAAGIHDAILSFPEGYETQVGERGLKLSGGEKQRVAIARTILKAPDITLLDEATSALDTSNERAIQASLAKVCTTRNHHRSSTQALNCVNADQILVIKDGCIIERGRLEALLSRGGVYAEMWQLQHQGQETVPEDS
;
A
#
# COMPACT_ATOMS: atom_id res chain seq x y z
N MET A 1 14.09 -5.61 -59.84
CA MET A 1 13.04 -6.61 -59.57
C MET A 1 12.45 -6.39 -58.19
N PRO A 2 11.21 -5.89 -58.07
CA PRO A 2 10.56 -5.55 -56.80
C PRO A 2 9.96 -6.75 -56.03
N LEU A 3 10.01 -7.97 -56.58
CA LEU A 3 9.33 -9.14 -56.01
C LEU A 3 9.83 -9.58 -54.63
N ASN A 4 11.10 -9.34 -54.29
CA ASN A 4 11.65 -9.70 -52.98
C ASN A 4 10.98 -8.95 -51.81
N TRP A 5 10.31 -7.83 -52.07
CA TRP A 5 9.65 -7.04 -51.03
C TRP A 5 8.21 -7.50 -50.74
N PHE A 6 7.57 -8.21 -51.67
CA PHE A 6 6.17 -8.62 -51.51
C PHE A 6 5.97 -9.58 -50.34
N GLY A 7 6.88 -10.54 -50.14
CA GLY A 7 6.81 -11.45 -49.00
C GLY A 7 6.94 -10.73 -47.66
N THR A 8 7.82 -9.72 -47.59
CA THR A 8 8.02 -8.89 -46.40
C THR A 8 6.81 -8.00 -46.12
N TYR A 9 6.27 -7.32 -47.13
CA TYR A 9 5.07 -6.50 -46.98
C TYR A 9 3.84 -7.33 -46.61
N TYR A 10 3.68 -8.52 -47.20
CA TYR A 10 2.57 -9.41 -46.86
C TYR A 10 2.63 -9.87 -45.40
N ARG A 11 3.81 -10.32 -44.92
CA ARG A 11 4.00 -10.66 -43.50
C ARG A 11 3.76 -9.46 -42.58
N MET A 12 4.28 -8.29 -42.94
CA MET A 12 4.10 -7.05 -42.17
C MET A 12 2.61 -6.67 -42.06
N ILE A 13 1.85 -6.77 -43.14
CA ILE A 13 0.41 -6.51 -43.12
C ILE A 13 -0.31 -7.52 -42.21
N GLN A 14 0.01 -8.82 -42.33
CA GLN A 14 -0.59 -9.84 -41.46
C GLN A 14 -0.30 -9.60 -39.98
N THR A 15 0.96 -9.30 -39.63
CA THR A 15 1.34 -8.99 -38.24
C THR A 15 0.61 -7.74 -37.74
N ASN A 16 0.54 -6.67 -38.54
CA ASN A 16 -0.17 -5.46 -38.15
C ASN A 16 -1.68 -5.69 -37.91
N PHE A 17 -2.31 -6.58 -38.66
CA PHE A 17 -3.71 -6.95 -38.42
C PHE A 17 -3.89 -7.71 -37.10
N ILE A 18 -2.99 -8.64 -36.78
CA ILE A 18 -3.01 -9.37 -35.50
C ILE A 18 -2.77 -8.41 -34.34
N ASP A 19 -1.81 -7.49 -34.46
CA ASP A 19 -1.53 -6.48 -33.43
C ASP A 19 -2.72 -5.54 -33.22
N MET A 20 -3.40 -5.15 -34.31
CA MET A 20 -4.61 -4.34 -34.25
C MET A 20 -5.77 -5.09 -33.59
N GLU A 21 -5.95 -6.39 -33.86
CA GLU A 21 -6.95 -7.23 -33.22
C GLU A 21 -6.71 -7.32 -31.71
N ASN A 22 -5.47 -7.59 -31.29
CA ASN A 22 -5.07 -7.55 -29.87
C ASN A 22 -5.36 -6.19 -29.23
N MET A 23 -5.09 -5.08 -29.94
CA MET A 23 -5.39 -3.73 -29.44
C MET A 23 -6.89 -3.50 -29.28
N PHE A 24 -7.70 -3.97 -30.24
CA PHE A 24 -9.16 -3.89 -30.13
C PHE A 24 -9.71 -4.75 -29.01
N ASP A 25 -9.10 -5.89 -28.72
CA ASP A 25 -9.52 -6.74 -27.61
C ASP A 25 -9.23 -6.09 -26.25
N LEU A 26 -8.08 -5.41 -26.11
CA LEU A 26 -7.80 -4.57 -24.93
C LEU A 26 -8.77 -3.39 -24.80
N LEU A 27 -9.16 -2.74 -25.90
CA LEU A 27 -10.12 -1.64 -25.88
C LEU A 27 -11.54 -2.09 -25.52
N LYS A 28 -11.87 -3.36 -25.73
CA LYS A 28 -13.17 -3.96 -25.34
C LYS A 28 -13.19 -4.41 -23.88
N GLU A 29 -12.03 -4.49 -23.22
CA GLU A 29 -11.95 -4.93 -21.83
C GLU A 29 -12.66 -3.91 -20.93
N GLU A 30 -13.68 -4.37 -20.22
CA GLU A 30 -14.42 -3.50 -19.32
C GLU A 30 -13.62 -3.26 -18.04
N THR A 31 -13.55 -2.00 -17.60
CA THR A 31 -13.00 -1.70 -16.29
C THR A 31 -13.87 -2.31 -15.19
N GLU A 32 -13.24 -3.15 -14.36
CA GLU A 32 -13.91 -3.88 -13.28
C GLU A 32 -14.50 -2.92 -12.22
N VAL A 33 -13.79 -1.83 -11.91
CA VAL A 33 -14.21 -0.83 -10.91
C VAL A 33 -14.49 0.51 -11.59
N LYS A 34 -15.75 0.95 -11.55
CA LYS A 34 -16.23 2.22 -12.12
C LYS A 34 -16.90 3.08 -11.04
N ASP A 35 -16.72 4.40 -11.16
CA ASP A 35 -17.49 5.34 -10.35
C ASP A 35 -18.96 5.29 -10.79
N VAL A 36 -19.89 5.24 -9.83
CA VAL A 36 -21.31 5.27 -10.15
C VAL A 36 -21.68 6.61 -10.81
N PRO A 37 -22.63 6.65 -11.77
CA PRO A 37 -23.07 7.90 -12.37
C PRO A 37 -23.56 8.89 -11.31
N GLY A 38 -22.94 10.07 -11.25
CA GLY A 38 -23.26 11.10 -10.25
C GLY A 38 -22.59 10.91 -8.88
N ALA A 39 -21.61 10.00 -8.76
CA ALA A 39 -20.80 9.87 -7.55
C ALA A 39 -20.19 11.22 -7.13
N GLY A 40 -20.44 11.61 -5.87
CA GLY A 40 -19.83 12.79 -5.28
C GLY A 40 -18.42 12.52 -4.74
N PRO A 41 -17.65 13.57 -4.40
CA PRO A 41 -16.41 13.39 -3.67
C PRO A 41 -16.68 12.87 -2.25
N LEU A 42 -15.79 12.02 -1.74
CA LEU A 42 -15.80 11.58 -0.35
C LEU A 42 -15.68 12.80 0.58
N ARG A 43 -16.61 12.94 1.52
CA ARG A 43 -16.55 14.00 2.54
C ARG A 43 -15.84 13.49 3.78
N PHE A 44 -14.53 13.71 3.86
CA PHE A 44 -13.74 13.31 5.01
C PHE A 44 -13.99 14.23 6.22
N HIS A 45 -14.27 13.63 7.39
CA HIS A 45 -14.52 14.33 8.65
C HIS A 45 -13.59 13.85 9.76
N LYS A 46 -13.67 12.57 10.13
CA LYS A 46 -12.92 11.97 11.23
C LYS A 46 -12.16 10.72 10.80
N GLY A 47 -12.39 10.18 9.60
CA GLY A 47 -11.71 8.98 9.12
C GLY A 47 -12.10 7.70 9.86
N ARG A 48 -13.34 7.58 10.34
CA ARG A 48 -13.84 6.30 10.85
C ARG A 48 -13.98 5.33 9.68
N VAL A 49 -13.32 4.17 9.74
CA VAL A 49 -13.39 3.14 8.70
C VAL A 49 -14.19 1.95 9.22
N GLU A 50 -15.14 1.47 8.44
CA GLU A 50 -16.03 0.37 8.81
C GLU A 50 -16.07 -0.69 7.70
N PHE A 51 -15.79 -1.94 8.06
CA PHE A 51 -16.04 -3.12 7.25
C PHE A 51 -17.26 -3.82 7.87
N GLU A 52 -18.30 -4.03 7.07
CA GLU A 52 -19.54 -4.69 7.49
C GLU A 52 -19.84 -5.88 6.58
N ASN A 53 -19.74 -7.08 7.14
CA ASN A 53 -20.04 -8.37 6.53
C ASN A 53 -19.40 -8.53 5.14
N VAL A 54 -18.13 -8.11 5.03
CA VAL A 54 -17.44 -8.05 3.74
C VAL A 54 -17.05 -9.45 3.29
N HIS A 55 -17.54 -9.83 2.12
CA HIS A 55 -17.14 -11.04 1.39
C HIS A 55 -16.43 -10.65 0.10
N PHE A 56 -15.35 -11.34 -0.22
CA PHE A 56 -14.60 -11.08 -1.44
C PHE A 56 -13.86 -12.32 -1.95
N SER A 57 -13.92 -12.50 -3.27
CA SER A 57 -13.20 -13.54 -4.02
C SER A 57 -12.50 -12.90 -5.22
N TYR A 58 -11.26 -13.32 -5.50
CA TYR A 58 -10.62 -12.97 -6.76
C TYR A 58 -11.25 -13.78 -7.93
N ALA A 59 -10.96 -13.36 -9.17
CA ALA A 59 -11.47 -14.01 -10.38
C ALA A 59 -11.09 -15.51 -10.51
N ASP A 60 -10.10 -15.98 -9.74
CA ASP A 60 -9.72 -17.39 -9.65
C ASP A 60 -10.73 -18.25 -8.84
N GLY A 61 -11.78 -17.62 -8.30
CA GLY A 61 -12.87 -18.27 -7.58
C GLY A 61 -12.54 -18.64 -6.14
N ARG A 62 -11.36 -18.29 -5.63
CA ARG A 62 -11.01 -18.55 -4.22
C ARG A 62 -11.56 -17.43 -3.34
N GLU A 63 -12.50 -17.82 -2.47
CA GLU A 63 -13.03 -16.93 -1.44
C GLU A 63 -11.92 -16.54 -0.47
N THR A 64 -11.53 -15.27 -0.54
CA THR A 64 -10.35 -14.76 0.16
C THR A 64 -10.72 -14.07 1.46
N LEU A 65 -11.88 -13.42 1.54
CA LEU A 65 -12.44 -12.83 2.75
C LEU A 65 -13.87 -13.33 2.94
N GLN A 66 -14.16 -13.79 4.16
CA GLN A 66 -15.42 -14.40 4.57
C GLN A 66 -15.93 -13.68 5.82
N ASP A 67 -17.07 -13.00 5.70
CA ASP A 67 -17.73 -12.25 6.78
C ASP A 67 -16.79 -11.35 7.61
N VAL A 68 -15.98 -10.53 6.92
CA VAL A 68 -15.04 -9.65 7.59
C VAL A 68 -15.74 -8.39 8.09
N SER A 69 -15.84 -8.27 9.41
CA SER A 69 -16.49 -7.14 10.08
C SER A 69 -15.60 -6.53 11.16
N PHE A 70 -15.23 -5.26 10.99
CA PHE A 70 -14.48 -4.49 12.00
C PHE A 70 -14.64 -2.98 11.80
N THR A 71 -14.35 -2.22 12.85
CA THR A 71 -14.34 -0.76 12.82
C THR A 71 -12.98 -0.27 13.27
N VAL A 72 -12.45 0.72 12.55
CA VAL A 72 -11.28 1.49 12.93
C VAL A 72 -11.74 2.88 13.32
N MET A 73 -11.47 3.25 14.57
CA MET A 73 -11.83 4.56 15.08
C MET A 73 -10.88 5.64 14.59
N PRO A 74 -11.34 6.89 14.48
CA PRO A 74 -10.50 8.05 14.18
C PRO A 74 -9.22 8.09 15.04
N GLY A 75 -8.05 8.12 14.40
CA GLY A 75 -6.76 8.22 15.09
C GLY A 75 -6.26 6.91 15.70
N GLN A 76 -7.02 5.82 15.54
CA GLN A 76 -6.66 4.51 16.05
C GLN A 76 -5.65 3.82 15.13
N THR A 77 -4.64 3.20 15.71
CA THR A 77 -3.71 2.32 14.99
C THR A 77 -4.21 0.88 15.03
N VAL A 78 -4.44 0.27 13.86
CA VAL A 78 -4.91 -1.11 13.75
C VAL A 78 -3.93 -1.97 12.98
N ALA A 79 -3.50 -3.08 13.59
CA ALA A 79 -2.61 -4.05 12.96
C ALA A 79 -3.39 -5.27 12.46
N LEU A 80 -3.12 -5.68 11.22
CA LEU A 80 -3.64 -6.93 10.64
C LEU A 80 -2.55 -8.00 10.70
N VAL A 81 -2.82 -9.11 11.39
CA VAL A 81 -1.85 -10.19 11.65
C VAL A 81 -2.44 -11.51 11.21
N GLY A 82 -1.61 -12.43 10.74
CA GLY A 82 -2.07 -13.74 10.29
C GLY A 82 -1.07 -14.42 9.37
N PRO A 83 -1.26 -15.72 9.08
CA PRO A 83 -0.39 -16.46 8.17
C PRO A 83 -0.38 -15.86 6.76
N SER A 84 0.62 -16.22 5.96
CA SER A 84 0.66 -15.86 4.54
C SER A 84 -0.60 -16.37 3.84
N GLY A 85 -1.19 -15.57 2.96
CA GLY A 85 -2.43 -15.91 2.26
C GLY A 85 -3.73 -15.70 3.06
N ALA A 86 -3.68 -15.26 4.32
CA ALA A 86 -4.89 -15.06 5.14
C ALA A 86 -5.85 -13.94 4.67
N GLY A 87 -5.48 -13.13 3.67
CA GLY A 87 -6.34 -12.03 3.16
C GLY A 87 -5.98 -10.61 3.65
N LYS A 88 -4.89 -10.43 4.41
CA LYS A 88 -4.45 -9.12 4.94
C LYS A 88 -4.28 -8.04 3.86
N SER A 89 -3.48 -8.32 2.83
CA SER A 89 -3.25 -7.37 1.73
C SER A 89 -4.51 -7.16 0.89
N THR A 90 -5.42 -8.13 0.85
CA THR A 90 -6.73 -7.98 0.18
C THR A 90 -7.58 -6.92 0.87
N ILE A 91 -7.62 -6.87 2.21
CA ILE A 91 -8.32 -5.82 2.97
C ILE A 91 -7.80 -4.43 2.59
N LEU A 92 -6.48 -4.26 2.49
CA LEU A 92 -5.87 -2.98 2.08
C LEU A 92 -6.26 -2.60 0.65
N ARG A 93 -6.27 -3.57 -0.28
CA ARG A 93 -6.67 -3.36 -1.68
C ARG A 93 -8.14 -2.98 -1.81
N LEU A 94 -9.02 -3.60 -1.02
CA LEU A 94 -10.45 -3.26 -0.98
C LEU A 94 -10.70 -1.87 -0.40
N LEU A 95 -9.97 -1.49 0.66
CA LEU A 95 -10.09 -0.14 1.22
C LEU A 95 -9.64 0.95 0.24
N PHE A 96 -8.63 0.67 -0.59
CA PHE A 96 -8.20 1.56 -1.68
C PHE A 96 -9.07 1.41 -2.95
N ARG A 97 -10.09 0.55 -2.89
CA ARG A 97 -11.02 0.22 -3.97
C ARG A 97 -10.30 -0.14 -5.27
N PHE A 98 -9.36 -1.08 -5.18
CA PHE A 98 -8.79 -1.77 -6.36
C PHE A 98 -9.75 -2.82 -6.93
N TYR A 99 -10.60 -3.38 -6.07
CA TYR A 99 -11.65 -4.31 -6.41
C TYR A 99 -12.93 -3.89 -5.67
N ASP A 100 -14.08 -4.21 -6.25
CA ASP A 100 -15.35 -4.11 -5.54
C ASP A 100 -15.62 -5.42 -4.77
N ILE A 101 -16.34 -5.30 -3.66
CA ILE A 101 -16.67 -6.43 -2.78
C ILE A 101 -17.79 -7.29 -3.40
N SER A 102 -17.81 -8.59 -3.08
CA SER A 102 -18.87 -9.49 -3.53
C SER A 102 -20.16 -9.29 -2.74
N SER A 103 -20.04 -9.04 -1.42
CA SER A 103 -21.16 -8.62 -0.57
C SER A 103 -20.65 -7.87 0.66
N GLY A 104 -21.57 -7.21 1.38
CA GLY A 104 -21.26 -6.36 2.53
C GLY A 104 -21.14 -4.89 2.14
N CYS A 105 -20.44 -4.11 2.97
CA CYS A 105 -20.19 -2.69 2.72
C CYS A 105 -18.87 -2.25 3.39
N ILE A 106 -18.15 -1.34 2.74
CA ILE A 106 -17.01 -0.65 3.35
C ILE A 106 -17.35 0.84 3.39
N ARG A 107 -17.27 1.45 4.57
CA ARG A 107 -17.60 2.86 4.78
C ARG A 107 -16.43 3.66 5.35
N ILE A 108 -16.35 4.92 4.95
CA ILE A 108 -15.49 5.94 5.56
C ILE A 108 -16.38 7.09 6.01
N ASP A 109 -16.36 7.41 7.31
CA ASP A 109 -17.24 8.40 7.93
C ASP A 109 -18.73 8.19 7.58
N GLY A 110 -19.16 6.92 7.56
CA GLY A 110 -20.53 6.53 7.21
C GLY A 110 -20.88 6.58 5.71
N GLN A 111 -19.95 6.97 4.84
CA GLN A 111 -20.15 6.96 3.38
C GLN A 111 -19.60 5.67 2.78
N ASP A 112 -20.42 4.96 2.01
CA ASP A 112 -19.99 3.78 1.24
C ASP A 112 -18.96 4.18 0.17
N ILE A 113 -17.79 3.53 0.20
CA ILE A 113 -16.69 3.83 -0.73
C ILE A 113 -17.04 3.50 -2.20
N SER A 114 -18.04 2.65 -2.43
CA SER A 114 -18.55 2.33 -3.77
C SER A 114 -19.33 3.49 -4.41
N GLN A 115 -19.88 4.39 -3.59
CA GLN A 115 -20.77 5.47 -4.01
C GLN A 115 -20.05 6.83 -4.17
N VAL A 116 -18.76 6.89 -3.86
CA VAL A 116 -17.92 8.10 -4.00
C VAL A 116 -16.95 7.96 -5.15
N THR A 117 -16.41 9.08 -5.63
CA THR A 117 -15.42 9.05 -6.71
C THR A 117 -14.10 8.43 -6.25
N GLN A 118 -13.52 7.54 -7.07
CA GLN A 118 -12.23 6.91 -6.77
C GLN A 118 -11.11 7.93 -6.54
N ILE A 119 -11.11 9.03 -7.28
CA ILE A 119 -10.10 10.08 -7.16
C ILE A 119 -10.12 10.70 -5.75
N SER A 120 -11.32 11.03 -5.24
CA SER A 120 -11.47 11.62 -3.90
C SER A 120 -11.15 10.61 -2.79
N LEU A 121 -11.60 9.36 -2.93
CA LEU A 121 -11.26 8.29 -1.99
C LEU A 121 -9.74 8.12 -1.88
N ARG A 122 -9.07 8.00 -3.02
CA ARG A 122 -7.62 7.77 -3.08
C ARG A 122 -6.81 9.00 -2.72
N SER A 123 -7.35 10.22 -2.77
CA SER A 123 -6.63 11.41 -2.27
C SER A 123 -6.47 11.38 -0.74
N HIS A 124 -7.44 10.82 -0.02
CA HIS A 124 -7.40 10.70 1.44
C HIS A 124 -6.56 9.51 1.94
N ILE A 125 -6.24 8.54 1.08
CA ILE A 125 -5.51 7.31 1.48
C ILE A 125 -4.09 7.32 0.91
N GLY A 126 -3.07 7.16 1.74
CA GLY A 126 -1.71 6.85 1.30
C GLY A 126 -1.36 5.40 1.58
N VAL A 127 -0.57 4.80 0.68
CA VAL A 127 -0.17 3.40 0.77
C VAL A 127 1.35 3.31 0.68
N VAL A 128 1.96 2.65 1.66
CA VAL A 128 3.35 2.20 1.58
C VAL A 128 3.33 0.71 1.25
N PRO A 129 3.56 0.33 -0.01
CA PRO A 129 3.54 -1.07 -0.42
C PRO A 129 4.82 -1.79 0.02
N ARG A 130 4.76 -3.13 0.06
CA ARG A 130 5.89 -4.03 0.35
C ARG A 130 7.10 -3.77 -0.55
N THR A 131 6.85 -3.62 -1.84
CA THR A 131 7.88 -3.33 -2.84
C THR A 131 7.41 -2.19 -3.72
N LEU A 132 8.23 -1.13 -3.82
CA LEU A 132 8.01 -0.13 -4.83
C LEU A 132 8.56 -0.59 -6.19
N SER A 133 7.68 -0.60 -7.18
CA SER A 133 8.08 -0.55 -8.58
C SER A 133 8.44 0.90 -8.93
N LEU A 134 9.68 1.10 -9.37
CA LEU A 134 10.19 2.38 -9.82
C LEU A 134 10.25 2.34 -11.36
N GLN A 135 9.24 2.93 -12.02
CA GLN A 135 9.21 3.15 -13.48
C GLN A 135 10.00 4.41 -13.88
N ARG A 136 10.88 4.30 -14.87
CA ARG A 136 11.79 5.38 -15.34
C ARG A 136 11.21 6.81 -15.28
N HIS A 137 11.62 7.58 -14.28
CA HIS A 137 11.57 9.04 -14.28
C HIS A 137 12.78 9.64 -13.53
N HIS A 138 13.05 10.94 -13.66
CA HIS A 138 14.04 11.62 -12.80
C HIS A 138 13.57 11.56 -11.35
N CYS A 139 14.47 11.48 -10.36
CA CYS A 139 14.04 11.52 -8.95
C CYS A 139 13.10 12.72 -8.69
N GLN A 140 13.35 13.86 -9.34
CA GLN A 140 12.47 15.06 -9.37
C GLN A 140 11.17 14.97 -10.17
N GLN A 141 11.12 14.18 -11.24
CA GLN A 141 10.00 14.15 -12.20
C GLN A 141 9.24 12.82 -12.23
N TYR A 142 9.57 11.87 -11.35
CA TYR A 142 8.60 10.86 -10.99
C TYR A 142 7.36 11.54 -10.40
N PRO A 143 6.21 10.85 -10.35
CA PRO A 143 5.22 11.07 -9.30
C PRO A 143 5.78 10.70 -7.89
N LEU A 144 7.05 11.02 -7.63
CA LEU A 144 7.76 10.98 -6.36
C LEU A 144 7.31 12.19 -5.54
N TRP A 145 7.09 13.32 -6.21
CA TRP A 145 6.85 14.63 -5.64
C TRP A 145 5.71 15.30 -6.40
N PRO A 146 4.72 15.92 -5.71
CA PRO A 146 3.76 16.77 -6.40
C PRO A 146 4.53 17.73 -7.31
N CYS A 147 4.10 17.95 -8.56
CA CYS A 147 4.76 18.83 -9.53
C CYS A 147 4.92 20.31 -9.05
N TYR A 148 4.48 20.59 -7.83
CA TYR A 148 4.48 21.87 -7.13
C TYR A 148 5.11 21.80 -5.72
N SER A 149 5.82 20.71 -5.38
CA SER A 149 6.49 20.62 -4.09
C SER A 149 7.85 21.32 -4.14
N TRP A 150 8.01 22.28 -3.24
CA TRP A 150 9.26 23.02 -3.06
C TRP A 150 10.37 22.07 -2.59
N ASP A 151 11.61 22.28 -3.06
CA ASP A 151 12.77 21.45 -2.70
C ASP A 151 12.91 21.20 -1.19
N SER A 152 12.47 22.15 -0.37
CA SER A 152 12.46 22.08 1.09
C SER A 152 11.51 21.01 1.65
N GLU A 153 10.32 20.83 1.09
CA GLU A 153 9.38 19.80 1.55
C GLU A 153 9.89 18.41 1.21
N ILE A 154 10.44 18.27 0.01
CA ILE A 154 11.05 17.03 -0.48
C ILE A 154 12.22 16.61 0.42
N GLN A 155 13.09 17.55 0.76
CA GLN A 155 14.20 17.31 1.69
C GLN A 155 13.70 16.93 3.08
N ALA A 156 12.73 17.66 3.63
CA ALA A 156 12.16 17.36 4.95
C ALA A 156 11.55 15.95 5.00
N ALA A 157 10.84 15.53 3.94
CA ALA A 157 10.28 14.19 3.86
C ALA A 157 11.35 13.09 3.70
N ALA A 158 12.38 13.35 2.89
CA ALA A 158 13.51 12.44 2.73
C ALA A 158 14.31 12.29 4.03
N GLN A 159 14.47 13.37 4.81
CA GLN A 159 15.09 13.35 6.13
C GLN A 159 14.23 12.55 7.12
N ALA A 160 12.91 12.80 7.14
CA ALA A 160 11.98 12.05 7.99
C ALA A 160 11.98 10.55 7.67
N ALA A 161 12.08 10.17 6.39
CA ALA A 161 12.20 8.78 5.95
C ALA A 161 13.61 8.19 6.10
N GLY A 162 14.61 8.98 6.51
CA GLY A 162 15.99 8.56 6.69
C GLY A 162 16.70 8.16 5.40
N ILE A 163 16.36 8.78 4.26
CA ILE A 163 17.01 8.53 2.96
C ILE A 163 17.76 9.76 2.42
N HIS A 164 17.64 10.91 3.07
CA HIS A 164 18.31 12.15 2.64
C HIS A 164 19.80 11.98 2.40
N ASP A 165 20.54 11.43 3.37
CA ASP A 165 21.99 11.25 3.27
C ASP A 165 22.39 10.27 2.16
N ALA A 166 21.59 9.22 1.97
CA ALA A 166 21.77 8.28 0.87
C ALA A 166 21.56 8.98 -0.49
N ILE A 167 20.51 9.80 -0.63
CA ILE A 167 20.27 10.57 -1.86
C ILE A 167 21.43 11.50 -2.15
N LEU A 168 21.97 12.21 -1.15
CA LEU A 168 23.11 13.11 -1.32
C LEU A 168 24.41 12.39 -1.74
N SER A 169 24.52 11.08 -1.47
CA SER A 169 25.65 10.26 -1.93
C SER A 169 25.55 9.84 -3.40
N PHE A 170 24.40 10.03 -4.05
CA PHE A 170 24.22 9.65 -5.44
C PHE A 170 24.93 10.65 -6.39
N PRO A 171 25.30 10.24 -7.63
CA PRO A 171 26.08 11.07 -8.55
C PRO A 171 25.47 12.44 -8.86
N GLU A 172 24.13 12.53 -8.90
CA GLU A 172 23.38 13.75 -9.19
C GLU A 172 22.46 14.14 -8.02
N GLY A 173 22.71 13.60 -6.82
CA GLY A 173 21.87 13.86 -5.65
C GLY A 173 20.39 13.53 -5.92
N TYR A 174 19.52 14.53 -5.67
CA TYR A 174 18.08 14.47 -5.92
C TYR A 174 17.68 14.42 -7.41
N GLU A 175 18.59 14.70 -8.35
CA GLU A 175 18.31 14.63 -9.78
C GLU A 175 18.56 13.24 -10.37
N THR A 176 19.28 12.39 -9.63
CA THR A 176 19.67 11.04 -10.05
C THR A 176 18.47 10.26 -10.59
N GLN A 177 18.58 9.69 -11.79
CA GLN A 177 17.53 8.82 -12.32
C GLN A 177 17.55 7.45 -11.64
N VAL A 178 16.40 6.98 -11.14
CA VAL A 178 16.24 5.65 -10.49
C VAL A 178 15.26 4.76 -11.25
N GLY A 179 15.49 3.45 -11.26
CA GLY A 179 14.62 2.45 -11.93
C GLY A 179 15.38 1.53 -12.89
N GLU A 180 14.67 0.86 -13.81
CA GLU A 180 15.22 -0.21 -14.66
C GLU A 180 16.44 0.18 -15.51
N ARG A 181 16.56 1.45 -15.91
CA ARG A 181 17.70 2.00 -16.67
C ARG A 181 18.48 3.09 -15.90
N GLY A 182 18.16 3.29 -14.62
CA GLY A 182 18.81 4.27 -13.74
C GLY A 182 19.60 3.58 -12.62
N LEU A 183 19.95 4.34 -11.59
CA LEU A 183 20.54 3.80 -10.37
C LEU A 183 19.59 2.77 -9.74
N LYS A 184 20.12 1.58 -9.43
CA LYS A 184 19.38 0.54 -8.73
C LYS A 184 19.44 0.79 -7.23
N LEU A 185 18.32 1.22 -6.67
CA LEU A 185 18.14 1.29 -5.22
C LEU A 185 18.03 -0.11 -4.62
N SER A 186 18.63 -0.29 -3.45
CA SER A 186 18.43 -1.45 -2.57
C SER A 186 16.96 -1.57 -2.12
N GLY A 187 16.58 -2.71 -1.55
CA GLY A 187 15.23 -2.91 -1.03
C GLY A 187 14.87 -1.89 0.05
N GLY A 188 15.77 -1.66 1.01
CA GLY A 188 15.57 -0.68 2.08
C GLY A 188 15.49 0.76 1.59
N GLU A 189 16.31 1.15 0.60
CA GLU A 189 16.22 2.49 -0.03
C GLU A 189 14.89 2.68 -0.75
N LYS A 190 14.44 1.70 -1.56
CA LYS A 190 13.11 1.73 -2.19
C LYS A 190 12.01 1.92 -1.16
N GLN A 191 12.09 1.23 -0.03
CA GLN A 191 11.09 1.35 1.01
C GLN A 191 11.09 2.72 1.68
N ARG A 192 12.27 3.29 1.96
CA ARG A 192 12.36 4.66 2.49
C ARG A 192 11.85 5.70 1.50
N VAL A 193 12.07 5.50 0.19
CA VAL A 193 11.44 6.32 -0.84
C VAL A 193 9.90 6.24 -0.74
N ALA A 194 9.34 5.04 -0.54
CA ALA A 194 7.88 4.85 -0.37
C ALA A 194 7.31 5.60 0.83
N ILE A 195 8.05 5.57 1.93
CA ILE A 195 7.72 6.29 3.16
C ILE A 195 7.79 7.80 2.91
N ALA A 196 8.86 8.31 2.31
CA ALA A 196 8.99 9.73 1.97
C ALA A 196 7.83 10.23 1.08
N ARG A 197 7.41 9.44 0.09
CA ARG A 197 6.26 9.75 -0.77
C ARG A 197 4.96 9.86 0.01
N THR A 198 4.73 8.94 0.93
CA THR A 198 3.54 8.94 1.77
C THR A 198 3.54 10.13 2.73
N ILE A 199 4.71 10.47 3.27
CA ILE A 199 4.91 11.65 4.10
C ILE A 199 4.56 12.94 3.34
N LEU A 200 5.03 13.08 2.10
CA LEU A 200 4.75 14.25 1.26
C LEU A 200 3.28 14.36 0.87
N LYS A 201 2.65 13.22 0.57
CA LYS A 201 1.22 13.16 0.30
C LYS A 201 0.40 13.63 1.50
N ALA A 202 0.90 13.42 2.72
CA ALA A 202 0.21 13.73 3.98
C ALA A 202 -1.26 13.26 3.98
N PRO A 203 -1.53 11.97 3.70
CA PRO A 203 -2.87 11.43 3.62
C PRO A 203 -3.56 11.40 4.99
N ASP A 204 -4.89 11.44 5.01
CA ASP A 204 -5.64 11.30 6.26
C ASP A 204 -5.67 9.84 6.76
N ILE A 205 -5.62 8.86 5.86
CA ILE A 205 -5.55 7.42 6.18
C ILE A 205 -4.25 6.85 5.62
N THR A 206 -3.46 6.15 6.43
CA THR A 206 -2.19 5.56 6.00
C THR A 206 -2.21 4.04 6.10
N LEU A 207 -2.04 3.38 4.96
CA LEU A 207 -1.95 1.92 4.83
C LEU A 207 -0.50 1.51 4.62
N LEU A 208 -0.05 0.50 5.38
CA LEU A 208 1.35 0.08 5.38
C LEU A 208 1.34 -1.44 5.19
N ASP A 209 1.74 -1.91 4.02
CA ASP A 209 1.71 -3.34 3.65
C ASP A 209 3.12 -3.93 3.80
N GLU A 210 3.37 -4.59 4.95
CA GLU A 210 4.68 -5.18 5.28
C GLU A 210 5.86 -4.19 5.19
N ALA A 211 5.56 -2.91 5.35
CA ALA A 211 6.44 -1.77 5.13
C ALA A 211 7.54 -1.58 6.19
N THR A 212 7.85 -2.58 7.01
CA THR A 212 9.03 -2.60 7.88
C THR A 212 9.86 -3.89 7.78
N SER A 213 9.39 -4.89 7.02
CA SER A 213 10.05 -6.20 6.93
C SER A 213 11.47 -6.16 6.33
N ALA A 214 11.77 -5.19 5.46
CA ALA A 214 13.10 -5.03 4.84
C ALA A 214 13.93 -3.89 5.45
N LEU A 215 13.59 -3.39 6.65
CA LEU A 215 14.35 -2.36 7.35
C LEU A 215 15.06 -2.95 8.59
N ASP A 216 16.30 -2.51 8.82
CA ASP A 216 17.03 -2.85 10.05
C ASP A 216 16.28 -2.32 11.29
N THR A 217 16.29 -3.11 12.37
CA THR A 217 15.58 -2.83 13.64
C THR A 217 15.92 -1.48 14.28
N SER A 218 17.12 -0.94 14.05
CA SER A 218 17.54 0.38 14.54
C SER A 218 16.86 1.54 13.79
N ASN A 219 16.62 1.37 12.49
CA ASN A 219 16.00 2.39 11.64
C ASN A 219 14.46 2.35 11.68
N GLU A 220 13.89 1.19 11.97
CA GLU A 220 12.44 0.99 12.05
C GLU A 220 11.76 1.95 13.03
N ARG A 221 12.32 2.10 14.24
CA ARG A 221 11.76 2.99 15.28
C ARG A 221 11.79 4.46 14.85
N ALA A 222 12.88 4.89 14.21
CA ALA A 222 13.01 6.26 13.72
C ALA A 222 11.98 6.55 12.61
N ILE A 223 11.81 5.62 11.68
CA ILE A 223 10.83 5.71 10.59
C ILE A 223 9.40 5.72 11.12
N GLN A 224 9.08 4.87 12.11
CA GLN A 224 7.78 4.86 12.77
C GLN A 224 7.48 6.17 13.49
N ALA A 225 8.47 6.70 14.23
CA ALA A 225 8.34 7.99 14.89
C ALA A 225 8.14 9.13 13.88
N SER A 226 8.81 9.08 12.73
CA SER A 226 8.64 10.04 11.64
C SER A 226 7.26 9.94 10.98
N LEU A 227 6.78 8.73 10.68
CA LEU A 227 5.42 8.50 10.16
C LEU A 227 4.37 9.02 11.14
N ALA A 228 4.51 8.71 12.43
CA ALA A 228 3.61 9.19 13.48
C ALA A 228 3.64 10.72 13.59
N LYS A 229 4.83 11.34 13.55
CA LYS A 229 4.96 12.81 13.59
C LYS A 229 4.31 13.47 12.38
N VAL A 230 4.56 12.99 11.18
CA VAL A 230 4.00 13.57 9.94
C VAL A 230 2.47 13.52 9.93
N CYS A 231 1.89 12.45 10.47
CA CYS A 231 0.44 12.36 10.67
C CYS A 231 -0.12 13.42 11.64
N THR A 232 0.71 14.02 12.50
CA THR A 232 0.28 15.03 13.50
C THR A 232 0.57 16.48 13.10
N THR A 233 1.56 16.77 12.25
CA THR A 233 2.06 18.15 12.04
C THR A 233 1.36 18.96 10.95
N ARG A 234 0.62 18.37 10.01
CA ARG A 234 -0.15 19.14 9.01
C ARG A 234 -1.65 19.16 9.37
N ASN A 235 -2.01 20.20 10.13
CA ASN A 235 -3.36 20.60 10.53
C ASN A 235 -3.96 19.83 11.72
N HIS A 236 -4.08 20.55 12.85
CA HIS A 236 -4.92 20.21 13.99
C HIS A 236 -6.29 19.69 13.53
N HIS A 237 -6.68 18.50 14.00
CA HIS A 237 -7.92 17.75 13.69
C HIS A 237 -7.88 16.78 12.49
N ARG A 238 -6.72 16.23 12.11
CA ARG A 238 -6.70 15.06 11.22
C ARG A 238 -6.42 13.78 12.00
N SER A 239 -7.39 12.89 11.97
CA SER A 239 -7.36 11.57 12.57
C SER A 239 -6.66 10.60 11.64
N SER A 240 -5.44 10.21 11.98
CA SER A 240 -4.64 9.27 11.18
C SER A 240 -4.91 7.83 11.61
N THR A 241 -5.38 6.99 10.71
CA THR A 241 -5.30 5.54 10.89
C THR A 241 -3.92 5.08 10.44
N GLN A 242 -3.12 4.57 11.37
CA GLN A 242 -1.81 3.99 11.10
C GLN A 242 -1.94 2.46 11.18
N ALA A 243 -1.17 1.74 10.37
CA ALA A 243 -1.12 0.28 10.40
C ALA A 243 0.33 -0.21 10.50
N LEU A 244 1.04 -0.01 11.61
CA LEU A 244 2.39 -0.60 11.76
C LEU A 244 2.64 -1.13 13.17
N ASN A 245 3.24 -2.33 13.17
CA ASN A 245 3.69 -3.16 14.29
C ASN A 245 2.65 -3.54 15.34
N CYS A 246 2.48 -4.86 15.51
CA CYS A 246 1.62 -5.45 16.53
C CYS A 246 1.93 -4.94 17.95
N VAL A 247 3.15 -4.46 18.20
CA VAL A 247 3.61 -4.08 19.54
C VAL A 247 2.96 -2.80 20.05
N ASN A 248 2.66 -1.83 19.17
CA ASN A 248 2.11 -0.52 19.54
C ASN A 248 0.73 -0.23 18.92
N ALA A 249 0.08 -1.24 18.34
CA ALA A 249 -1.25 -1.07 17.79
C ALA A 249 -2.30 -0.97 18.90
N ASP A 250 -3.20 0.02 18.81
CA ASP A 250 -4.35 0.15 19.71
C ASP A 250 -5.26 -1.08 19.65
N GLN A 251 -5.29 -1.73 18.48
CA GLN A 251 -6.01 -2.96 18.24
C GLN A 251 -5.30 -3.82 17.20
N ILE A 252 -5.23 -5.11 17.47
CA ILE A 252 -4.72 -6.14 16.57
C ILE A 252 -5.91 -6.98 16.12
N LEU A 253 -6.02 -7.22 14.82
CA LEU A 253 -6.98 -8.12 14.20
C LEU A 253 -6.22 -9.32 13.64
N VAL A 254 -6.49 -10.50 14.17
CA VAL A 254 -5.89 -11.74 13.71
C VAL A 254 -6.81 -12.35 12.66
N ILE A 255 -6.29 -12.47 11.45
CA ILE A 255 -7.00 -13.00 10.29
C ILE A 255 -6.47 -14.38 9.97
N LYS A 256 -7.36 -15.34 9.82
CA LYS A 256 -7.06 -16.71 9.42
C LYS A 256 -8.17 -17.19 8.50
N ASP A 257 -7.79 -17.82 7.40
CA ASP A 257 -8.72 -18.40 6.42
C ASP A 257 -9.80 -17.42 5.95
N GLY A 258 -9.44 -16.13 5.78
CA GLY A 258 -10.35 -15.07 5.33
C GLY A 258 -11.27 -14.48 6.40
N CYS A 259 -11.21 -14.96 7.65
CA CYS A 259 -12.04 -14.50 8.77
C CYS A 259 -11.21 -13.81 9.85
N ILE A 260 -11.81 -12.88 10.60
CA ILE A 260 -11.20 -12.34 11.82
C ILE A 260 -11.48 -13.30 12.98
N ILE A 261 -10.45 -14.00 13.45
CA ILE A 261 -10.56 -15.01 14.51
C ILE A 261 -10.30 -14.43 15.91
N GLU A 262 -9.46 -13.40 16.02
CA GLU A 262 -9.15 -12.75 17.29
C GLU A 262 -9.02 -11.24 17.12
N ARG A 263 -9.36 -10.51 18.19
CA ARG A 263 -9.22 -9.06 18.27
C ARG A 263 -8.90 -8.62 19.69
N GLY A 264 -8.00 -7.65 19.82
CA GLY A 264 -7.63 -7.07 21.11
C GLY A 264 -6.31 -6.32 21.07
N ARG A 265 -5.88 -5.82 22.23
CA ARG A 265 -4.51 -5.30 22.43
C ARG A 265 -3.51 -6.45 22.59
N LEU A 266 -2.23 -6.13 22.39
CA LEU A 266 -1.11 -7.08 22.50
C LEU A 266 -1.19 -7.93 23.77
N GLU A 267 -1.22 -7.28 24.94
CA GLU A 267 -1.24 -7.95 26.25
C GLU A 267 -2.44 -8.90 26.40
N ALA A 268 -3.61 -8.46 25.95
CA ALA A 268 -4.82 -9.27 26.00
C ALA A 268 -4.74 -10.50 25.10
N LEU A 269 -4.19 -10.37 23.88
CA LEU A 269 -4.01 -11.50 22.96
C LEU A 269 -2.94 -12.49 23.45
N LEU A 270 -1.84 -11.99 24.02
CA LEU A 270 -0.81 -12.84 24.63
C LEU A 270 -1.35 -13.61 25.83
N SER A 271 -2.12 -12.95 26.71
CA SER A 271 -2.71 -13.58 27.89
C SER A 271 -3.72 -14.67 27.56
N ARG A 272 -4.40 -14.57 26.41
CA ARG A 272 -5.36 -15.58 25.94
C ARG A 272 -4.71 -16.88 25.47
N GLY A 273 -3.42 -16.87 25.13
CA GLY A 273 -2.73 -18.05 24.61
C GLY A 273 -3.31 -18.58 23.30
N GLY A 274 -3.93 -17.71 22.50
CA GLY A 274 -4.57 -18.08 21.24
C GLY A 274 -3.60 -18.12 20.06
N VAL A 275 -4.16 -18.05 18.86
CA VAL A 275 -3.44 -18.12 17.58
C VAL A 275 -2.43 -16.99 17.43
N TYR A 276 -2.72 -15.81 17.98
CA TYR A 276 -1.73 -14.72 18.04
C TYR A 276 -0.51 -15.07 18.91
N ALA A 277 -0.73 -15.65 20.08
CA ALA A 277 0.33 -15.97 21.04
C ALA A 277 1.27 -17.07 20.49
N GLU A 278 0.71 -18.06 19.80
CA GLU A 278 1.49 -19.09 19.10
C GLU A 278 2.38 -18.47 18.00
N MET A 279 1.83 -17.60 17.16
CA MET A 279 2.62 -16.88 16.14
C MET A 279 3.72 -16.03 16.77
N TRP A 280 3.42 -15.35 17.87
CA TRP A 280 4.36 -14.51 18.61
C TRP A 280 5.55 -15.34 19.14
N GLN A 281 5.27 -16.51 19.73
CA GLN A 281 6.32 -17.41 20.24
C GLN A 281 7.20 -17.95 19.11
N LEU A 282 6.62 -18.39 18.00
CA LEU A 282 7.36 -18.88 16.84
C LEU A 282 8.31 -17.82 16.26
N GLN A 283 7.90 -16.56 16.22
CA GLN A 283 8.75 -15.46 15.77
C GLN A 283 9.92 -15.17 16.72
N HIS A 284 9.71 -15.28 18.04
CA HIS A 284 10.77 -15.04 19.02
C HIS A 284 11.77 -16.20 19.09
N GLN A 285 11.31 -17.45 18.96
CA GLN A 285 12.19 -18.62 18.91
C GLN A 285 13.11 -18.61 17.68
N GLY A 286 12.64 -18.10 16.53
CA GLY A 286 13.46 -17.96 15.32
C GLY A 286 14.53 -16.87 15.39
N GLN A 287 14.46 -15.94 16.36
CA GLN A 287 15.49 -14.91 16.57
C GLN A 287 16.61 -15.38 17.51
N GLU A 288 16.41 -16.43 18.32
CA GLU A 288 17.42 -16.98 19.22
C GLU A 288 18.34 -18.03 18.57
N THR A 289 18.08 -18.43 17.32
CA THR A 289 18.79 -19.54 16.64
C THR A 289 19.80 -19.11 15.56
N VAL A 290 20.41 -17.94 15.66
CA VAL A 290 21.64 -17.63 14.89
C VAL A 290 22.83 -17.75 15.85
N PRO A 291 23.54 -18.88 15.90
CA PRO A 291 24.83 -18.93 16.54
C PRO A 291 25.78 -18.03 15.74
N GLU A 292 26.51 -17.15 16.42
CA GLU A 292 27.70 -16.52 15.88
C GLU A 292 28.73 -17.64 15.62
N ASP A 293 28.78 -18.14 14.39
CA ASP A 293 29.87 -19.01 13.96
C ASP A 293 31.18 -18.21 13.90
N SER A 294 32.16 -18.78 14.60
CA SER A 294 33.50 -18.26 14.89
C SER A 294 34.45 -18.25 13.69
#